data_AF-A0A1S2YPA9-F1
#
_entry.id   AF-A0A1S2YPA9-F1
#
_cell.length_a   1.000
_cell.length_b   1.000
_cell.length_c   1.000
_cell.angle_alpha   90.00
_cell.angle_beta   90.00
_cell.angle_gamma   90.00
#
_symmetry.space_group_name_H-M   'P 1'
#
loop_
_entity.id
_entity.type
_entity.pdbx_description
1 polymer ?
#
loop_
_entity_poly.entity_id
_entity_poly.type
_entity_poly.pdbx_seq_one_letter_code
_entity_poly.pdbx_strand_id
1 'polypeptide(L)'
;MKPMAAISSANYALLMIVITFLLSIAYGGNLYQDVDITWGDERGKIINNGQLLTLSLDRASGSGFQSHNQYLYAKIDMQIKLVPGNSAGTVTAYYLRSEGSSWDEIDFEFLGNLSGDPYIVHTNVYTQGKGDREQQFYLWFDPTADFHTYSFLWNSAHVVLYIDGRPIRELKNIESEGVPYPKKQPMRLYSSIWNADDWATRGGVVKTDWTKAPFTASFRNFKANGCVWSNNGSSCNSNSSNNAWLSQQLDFTNQKILKWVQKKYMIYNYCTDIKRFPQGLPLECTVRTKS
;
A
#
# COMPACT_ATOMS: atom_id res chain seq x y z
N MET A 1 -41.04 -50.86 12.25
CA MET A 1 -39.67 -50.73 11.72
C MET A 1 -39.67 -49.60 10.70
N LYS A 2 -39.05 -48.46 10.99
CA LYS A 2 -38.85 -47.36 10.01
C LYS A 2 -37.63 -47.69 9.14
N PRO A 3 -37.65 -47.43 7.82
CA PRO A 3 -36.51 -47.71 6.98
C PRO A 3 -35.41 -46.66 7.19
N MET A 4 -34.16 -47.12 7.26
CA MET A 4 -32.98 -46.25 7.14
C MET A 4 -32.91 -45.73 5.71
N ALA A 5 -32.91 -44.41 5.54
CA ALA A 5 -32.64 -43.78 4.26
C ALA A 5 -31.15 -43.95 3.91
N ALA A 6 -30.89 -44.61 2.78
CA ALA A 6 -29.54 -44.71 2.23
C ALA A 6 -29.12 -43.34 1.69
N ILE A 7 -28.06 -42.77 2.26
CA ILE A 7 -27.45 -41.53 1.78
C ILE A 7 -26.65 -41.87 0.52
N SER A 8 -27.03 -41.25 -0.61
CA SER A 8 -26.38 -41.40 -1.91
C SER A 8 -24.90 -41.01 -1.88
N SER A 9 -24.05 -41.80 -2.55
CA SER A 9 -22.62 -41.56 -2.73
C SER A 9 -22.29 -40.20 -3.40
N ALA A 10 -23.24 -39.60 -4.12
CA ALA A 10 -23.10 -38.28 -4.72
C ALA A 10 -23.01 -37.15 -3.67
N ASN A 11 -23.63 -37.32 -2.50
CA ASN A 11 -23.61 -36.32 -1.42
C ASN A 11 -22.26 -36.27 -0.70
N TYR A 12 -21.49 -37.37 -0.68
CA TYR A 12 -20.14 -37.38 -0.14
C TYR A 12 -19.14 -36.68 -1.07
N ALA A 13 -19.30 -36.82 -2.40
CA ALA A 13 -18.46 -36.12 -3.36
C ALA A 13 -18.68 -34.59 -3.29
N LEU A 14 -19.92 -34.13 -3.15
CA LEU A 14 -20.23 -32.70 -3.01
C LEU A 14 -19.71 -32.14 -1.68
N LEU A 15 -19.79 -32.90 -0.58
CA LEU A 15 -19.23 -32.50 0.71
C LEU A 15 -17.69 -32.44 0.68
N MET A 16 -17.03 -33.36 -0.02
CA MET A 16 -15.57 -33.35 -0.20
C MET A 16 -15.07 -32.22 -1.12
N ILE A 17 -15.86 -31.82 -2.13
CA ILE A 17 -15.57 -30.66 -2.99
C ILE A 17 -15.76 -29.34 -2.23
N VAL A 18 -16.74 -29.26 -1.32
CA VAL A 18 -16.94 -28.07 -0.47
C VAL A 18 -15.88 -27.97 0.64
N ILE A 19 -15.36 -29.10 1.13
CA ILE A 19 -14.27 -29.13 2.13
C ILE A 19 -12.89 -28.83 1.52
N THR A 20 -12.68 -29.10 0.23
CA THR A 20 -11.41 -28.75 -0.45
C THR A 20 -11.27 -27.27 -0.82
N PHE A 21 -12.35 -26.48 -0.68
CA PHE A 21 -12.29 -25.01 -0.77
C PHE A 21 -12.04 -24.32 0.57
N LEU A 22 -11.81 -25.08 1.65
CA LEU A 22 -11.43 -24.51 2.95
C LEU A 22 -9.91 -24.59 3.13
N LEU A 23 -9.33 -23.40 3.19
CA LEU A 23 -8.04 -23.09 3.79
C LEU A 23 -6.80 -23.50 2.97
N SER A 24 -6.61 -22.86 1.82
CA SER A 24 -5.27 -22.31 1.56
C SER A 24 -5.02 -21.24 2.63
N ILE A 25 -4.57 -21.65 3.81
CA ILE A 25 -3.89 -20.72 4.72
C ILE A 25 -2.62 -20.36 3.94
N ALA A 26 -2.71 -19.30 3.15
CA ALA A 26 -1.52 -18.61 2.74
C ALA A 26 -0.91 -18.16 4.06
N TYR A 27 0.10 -18.89 4.54
CA TYR A 27 0.89 -18.46 5.68
C TYR A 27 1.36 -17.05 5.35
N GLY A 28 0.75 -16.06 6.01
CA GLY A 28 1.31 -14.72 6.03
C GLY A 28 2.71 -14.82 6.60
N GLY A 29 3.63 -14.00 6.10
CA GLY A 29 4.99 -13.94 6.62
C GLY A 29 5.01 -13.76 8.15
N ASN A 30 6.05 -14.28 8.79
CA ASN A 30 6.27 -14.05 10.20
C ASN A 30 6.95 -12.68 10.35
N LEU A 31 6.24 -11.71 10.91
CA LEU A 31 6.71 -10.33 10.99
C LEU A 31 8.03 -10.19 11.76
N TYR A 32 8.39 -11.12 12.66
CA TYR A 32 9.71 -11.13 13.30
C TYR A 32 10.87 -11.39 12.33
N GLN A 33 10.61 -12.01 11.18
CA GLN A 33 11.59 -12.32 10.13
C GLN A 33 11.53 -11.35 8.95
N ASP A 34 10.53 -10.47 8.95
CA ASP A 34 10.23 -9.63 7.79
C ASP A 34 10.54 -8.15 8.03
N VAL A 35 10.37 -7.67 9.27
CA VAL A 35 10.44 -6.25 9.62
C VAL A 35 11.14 -5.98 10.94
N ASP A 36 11.71 -4.78 11.06
CA ASP A 36 12.23 -4.22 12.30
C ASP A 36 11.38 -3.02 12.73
N ILE A 37 10.97 -2.98 14.00
CA ILE A 37 10.43 -1.75 14.60
C ILE A 37 11.61 -0.79 14.76
N THR A 38 11.56 0.37 14.09
CA THR A 38 12.69 1.30 13.99
C THR A 38 12.64 2.37 15.07
N TRP A 39 11.45 2.73 15.55
CA TRP A 39 11.26 3.72 16.62
C TRP A 39 9.87 3.59 17.25
N GLY A 40 9.71 4.19 18.44
CA GLY A 40 8.40 4.37 19.08
C GLY A 40 8.33 4.06 20.58
N ASP A 41 9.41 3.62 21.23
CA ASP A 41 9.41 3.28 22.67
C ASP A 41 8.20 2.42 23.07
N GLU A 42 8.18 1.17 22.60
CA GLU A 42 7.10 0.19 22.80
C GLU A 42 5.76 0.50 22.12
N ARG A 43 5.61 1.61 21.39
CA ARG A 43 4.40 1.91 20.60
C ARG A 43 4.28 1.08 19.32
N GLY A 44 5.39 0.54 18.83
CA GLY A 44 5.41 -0.53 17.84
C GLY A 44 5.47 -1.88 18.55
N LYS A 45 4.57 -2.82 18.22
CA LYS A 45 4.56 -4.16 18.80
C LYS A 45 4.29 -5.22 17.74
N ILE A 46 5.04 -6.31 17.77
CA ILE A 46 4.71 -7.54 17.04
C ILE A 46 4.17 -8.54 18.06
N ILE A 47 2.94 -8.96 17.85
CA ILE A 47 2.15 -9.83 18.74
C ILE A 47 1.58 -11.02 17.97
N ASN A 48 0.86 -11.89 18.67
CA ASN A 48 0.26 -13.12 18.10
C ASN A 48 1.29 -13.99 17.37
N ASN A 49 2.46 -14.21 18.00
CA ASN A 49 3.55 -15.01 17.46
C ASN A 49 3.98 -14.57 16.05
N GLY A 50 4.13 -13.26 15.84
CA GLY A 50 4.60 -12.70 14.57
C GLY A 50 3.51 -12.46 13.52
N GLN A 51 2.24 -12.69 13.86
CA GLN A 51 1.15 -12.59 12.87
C GLN A 51 0.49 -11.20 12.81
N LEU A 52 0.73 -10.35 13.79
CA LEU A 52 0.12 -9.02 13.87
C LEU A 52 1.13 -8.01 14.39
N LEU A 53 1.27 -6.90 13.68
CA LEU A 53 2.02 -5.73 14.11
C LEU A 53 1.05 -4.57 14.37
N THR A 54 1.23 -3.87 15.48
CA THR A 54 0.49 -2.64 15.77
C THR A 54 1.45 -1.47 15.91
N LEU A 55 1.10 -0.34 15.31
CA LEU A 55 1.75 0.95 15.54
C LEU A 55 0.77 1.87 16.26
N SER A 56 1.19 2.46 17.37
CA SER A 56 0.40 3.46 18.09
C SER A 56 1.03 4.85 18.07
N LEU A 57 0.18 5.86 18.18
CA LEU A 57 0.52 7.27 18.33
C LEU A 57 -0.17 7.83 19.58
N ASP A 58 0.61 8.50 20.40
CA ASP A 58 0.14 9.33 21.51
C ASP A 58 0.90 10.66 21.51
N ARG A 59 0.64 11.50 22.53
CA ARG A 59 1.22 12.85 22.59
C ARG A 59 2.74 12.85 22.71
N ALA A 60 3.34 11.77 23.20
CA ALA A 60 4.78 11.69 23.39
C ALA A 60 5.48 11.28 22.09
N SER A 61 4.94 10.31 21.36
CA SER A 61 5.53 9.87 20.09
C SER A 61 4.56 9.04 19.24
N GLY A 62 4.88 8.92 17.96
CA GLY A 62 4.35 7.88 17.08
C GLY A 62 5.13 6.57 17.18
N SER A 63 5.07 5.78 16.12
CA SER A 63 5.96 4.62 15.93
C SER A 63 6.10 4.25 14.46
N GLY A 64 7.11 3.44 14.15
CA GLY A 64 7.32 2.94 12.79
C GLY A 64 8.14 1.67 12.71
N PHE A 65 8.07 1.02 11.55
CA PHE A 65 8.87 -0.15 11.20
C PHE A 65 9.40 -0.03 9.77
N GLN A 66 10.37 -0.88 9.44
CA GLN A 66 10.88 -1.05 8.08
C GLN A 66 11.06 -2.53 7.75
N SER A 67 11.07 -2.90 6.46
CA SER A 67 11.42 -4.25 6.03
C SER A 67 12.90 -4.56 6.28
N HIS A 68 13.21 -5.83 6.57
CA HIS A 68 14.58 -6.35 6.70
C HIS A 68 15.37 -6.30 5.39
N ASN A 69 14.66 -6.51 4.28
CA ASN A 69 15.26 -6.46 2.95
C ASN A 69 15.02 -5.11 2.28
N GLN A 70 15.96 -4.76 1.42
CA GLN A 70 15.84 -3.70 0.43
C GLN A 70 15.61 -4.35 -0.93
N TYR A 71 14.80 -3.72 -1.78
CA TYR A 71 14.38 -4.29 -3.06
C TYR A 71 14.68 -3.33 -4.19
N LEU A 72 15.12 -3.83 -5.34
CA LEU A 72 15.11 -3.06 -6.58
C LEU A 72 14.10 -3.69 -7.53
N TYR A 73 12.88 -3.14 -7.54
CA TYR A 73 11.65 -3.77 -8.00
C TYR A 73 11.10 -4.83 -7.06
N ALA A 74 9.78 -4.77 -6.83
CA ALA A 74 9.05 -5.74 -6.05
C ALA A 74 7.54 -5.67 -6.31
N LYS A 75 6.86 -6.77 -6.02
CA LYS A 75 5.44 -6.79 -5.65
C LYS A 75 5.33 -7.01 -4.15
N ILE A 76 4.76 -6.04 -3.43
CA ILE A 76 4.66 -6.07 -1.97
C ILE A 76 3.22 -5.85 -1.56
N ASP A 77 2.65 -6.83 -0.86
CA ASP A 77 1.32 -6.78 -0.28
C ASP A 77 1.42 -6.63 1.25
N MET A 78 0.57 -5.78 1.83
CA MET A 78 0.37 -5.69 3.27
C MET A 78 -1.12 -5.56 3.56
N GLN A 79 -1.62 -6.29 4.55
CA GLN A 79 -2.96 -6.04 5.08
C GLN A 79 -2.91 -5.01 6.18
N ILE A 80 -3.68 -3.93 6.03
CA ILE A 80 -3.70 -2.80 6.96
C ILE A 80 -5.14 -2.56 7.41
N LYS A 81 -5.33 -2.35 8.72
CA LYS A 81 -6.56 -1.86 9.32
C LYS A 81 -6.26 -0.54 10.03
N LEU A 82 -6.99 0.51 9.66
CA LEU A 82 -6.71 1.88 10.09
C LEU A 82 -7.32 2.21 11.47
N VAL A 83 -6.94 3.36 12.00
CA VAL A 83 -7.36 3.85 13.32
C VAL A 83 -8.89 4.07 13.33
N PRO A 84 -9.66 3.40 14.20
CA PRO A 84 -11.09 3.60 14.30
C PRO A 84 -11.44 4.90 15.06
N GLY A 85 -12.69 5.33 14.94
CA GLY A 85 -13.20 6.47 15.70
C GLY A 85 -12.69 7.81 15.18
N ASN A 86 -12.29 8.71 16.07
CA ASN A 86 -11.74 10.01 15.67
C ASN A 86 -10.23 9.86 15.48
N SER A 87 -9.78 10.00 14.24
CA SER A 87 -8.37 9.91 13.84
C SER A 87 -7.88 11.19 13.16
N ALA A 88 -8.63 12.29 13.29
CA ALA A 88 -8.28 13.56 12.69
C ALA A 88 -6.86 14.00 13.11
N GLY A 89 -6.12 14.57 12.17
CA GLY A 89 -4.74 15.00 12.32
C GLY A 89 -3.70 13.87 12.33
N THR A 90 -4.10 12.61 12.24
CA THR A 90 -3.17 11.47 12.15
C THR A 90 -2.91 11.05 10.71
N VAL A 91 -1.69 10.58 10.44
CA VAL A 91 -1.32 9.92 9.19
C VAL A 91 -0.76 8.54 9.52
N THR A 92 -1.34 7.51 8.93
CA THR A 92 -0.69 6.20 8.83
C THR A 92 -0.03 6.12 7.46
N ALA A 93 1.29 6.00 7.39
CA ALA A 93 2.03 5.89 6.13
C ALA A 93 2.45 4.44 5.88
N TYR A 94 2.45 4.03 4.62
CA TYR A 94 2.94 2.75 4.12
C TYR A 94 3.61 3.02 2.77
N TYR A 95 4.93 2.92 2.70
CA TYR A 95 5.69 3.50 1.61
C TYR A 95 6.98 2.75 1.30
N LEU A 96 7.45 2.86 0.06
CA LEU A 96 8.78 2.41 -0.34
C LEU A 96 9.68 3.63 -0.41
N ARG A 97 10.89 3.55 0.13
CA ARG A 97 11.84 4.68 0.08
C ARG A 97 13.29 4.20 -0.03
N SER A 98 14.09 4.89 -0.84
CA SER A 98 15.54 4.71 -0.88
C SER A 98 16.25 5.64 0.10
N GLU A 99 17.50 5.32 0.42
CA GLU A 99 18.34 6.19 1.24
C GLU A 99 18.94 7.34 0.40
N GLY A 100 19.47 8.35 1.08
CA GLY A 100 20.14 9.49 0.46
C GLY A 100 19.26 10.74 0.29
N SER A 101 19.87 11.81 -0.21
CA SER A 101 19.24 13.14 -0.37
C SER A 101 18.47 13.30 -1.68
N SER A 102 18.71 12.43 -2.66
CA SER A 102 17.99 12.37 -3.93
C SER A 102 17.19 11.07 -4.03
N TRP A 103 16.47 10.75 -2.96
CA TRP A 103 15.80 9.47 -2.81
C TRP A 103 14.67 9.29 -3.82
N ASP A 104 14.33 8.03 -4.09
CA ASP A 104 13.11 7.63 -4.74
C ASP A 104 12.12 7.15 -3.66
N GLU A 105 10.83 7.41 -3.83
CA GLU A 105 9.80 7.00 -2.87
C GLU A 105 8.42 6.83 -3.52
N ILE A 106 7.62 5.89 -3.01
CA ILE A 106 6.28 5.55 -3.49
C ILE A 106 5.37 5.38 -2.28
N ASP A 107 4.31 6.19 -2.20
CA ASP A 107 3.56 6.38 -0.95
C ASP A 107 2.12 5.90 -1.04
N PHE A 108 1.69 5.24 0.04
CA PHE A 108 0.34 5.35 0.58
C PHE A 108 0.39 6.11 1.91
N GLU A 109 -0.44 7.12 2.04
CA GLU A 109 -0.67 7.85 3.28
C GLU A 109 -2.18 7.88 3.56
N PHE A 110 -2.57 7.36 4.71
CA PHE A 110 -3.96 7.32 5.14
C PHE A 110 -4.23 8.49 6.07
N LEU A 111 -4.93 9.50 5.56
CA LEU A 111 -5.23 10.71 6.30
C LEU A 111 -6.48 10.47 7.14
N GLY A 112 -6.32 10.51 8.46
CA GLY A 112 -7.41 10.32 9.40
C GLY A 112 -8.43 11.45 9.38
N ASN A 113 -9.58 11.21 10.01
CA ASN A 113 -10.71 12.14 9.98
C ASN A 113 -11.52 12.09 11.27
N LEU A 114 -12.50 12.98 11.39
CA LEU A 114 -13.48 12.95 12.49
C LEU A 114 -14.29 11.65 12.44
N SER A 115 -14.81 11.22 13.59
CA SER A 115 -15.65 10.02 13.65
C SER A 115 -16.84 10.12 12.70
N GLY A 116 -16.99 9.12 11.82
CA GLY A 116 -18.06 9.06 10.81
C GLY A 116 -17.74 9.75 9.49
N ASP A 117 -16.68 10.56 9.43
CA ASP A 117 -16.20 11.14 8.17
C ASP A 117 -15.22 10.17 7.47
N PRO A 118 -15.17 10.15 6.12
CA PRO A 118 -14.36 9.20 5.38
C PRO A 118 -12.85 9.48 5.51
N TYR A 119 -12.07 8.40 5.59
CA TYR A 119 -10.62 8.44 5.37
C TYR A 119 -10.28 8.88 3.95
N ILE A 120 -9.12 9.51 3.79
CA ILE A 120 -8.52 9.79 2.48
C ILE A 120 -7.28 8.90 2.32
N VAL A 121 -7.21 8.20 1.18
CA VAL A 121 -5.95 7.60 0.71
C VAL A 121 -5.25 8.63 -0.14
N HIS A 122 -4.11 9.08 0.34
CA HIS A 122 -3.19 9.95 -0.35
C HIS A 122 -2.05 9.10 -0.93
N THR A 123 -1.67 9.34 -2.17
CA THR A 123 -0.55 8.65 -2.82
C THR A 123 0.38 9.67 -3.41
N ASN A 124 1.68 9.42 -3.35
CA ASN A 124 2.70 10.27 -3.95
C ASN A 124 3.82 9.42 -4.56
N VAL A 125 4.62 10.03 -5.43
CA VAL A 125 5.82 9.39 -5.97
C VAL A 125 6.92 10.43 -6.07
N TYR A 126 8.03 10.15 -5.39
CA TYR A 126 9.27 10.90 -5.49
C TYR A 126 10.24 10.18 -6.43
N THR A 127 10.88 10.97 -7.29
CA THR A 127 11.96 10.51 -8.14
C THR A 127 13.12 11.49 -8.00
N GLN A 128 14.30 11.01 -7.61
CA GLN A 128 15.49 11.83 -7.42
C GLN A 128 15.24 13.03 -6.47
N GLY A 129 14.50 12.80 -5.38
CA GLY A 129 14.14 13.80 -4.38
C GLY A 129 13.00 14.75 -4.79
N LYS A 130 12.45 14.61 -6.01
CA LYS A 130 11.34 15.44 -6.49
C LYS A 130 10.02 14.69 -6.43
N GLY A 131 9.11 15.16 -5.57
CA GLY A 131 7.73 14.68 -5.43
C GLY A 131 6.75 15.57 -6.20
N ASP A 132 5.77 16.12 -5.48
CA ASP A 132 4.66 16.95 -6.01
C ASP A 132 3.71 16.19 -6.95
N ARG A 133 3.51 14.88 -6.70
CA ARG A 133 2.70 13.99 -7.55
C ARG A 133 1.52 13.39 -6.79
N GLU A 134 0.87 14.19 -5.98
CA GLU A 134 -0.16 13.71 -5.06
C GLU A 134 -1.45 13.34 -5.83
N GLN A 135 -2.04 12.22 -5.47
CA GLN A 135 -3.41 11.86 -5.84
C GLN A 135 -4.14 11.40 -4.58
N GLN A 136 -5.38 11.85 -4.41
CA GLN A 136 -6.19 11.51 -3.24
C GLN A 136 -7.48 10.81 -3.65
N PHE A 137 -7.89 9.85 -2.84
CA PHE A 137 -9.08 9.02 -3.08
C PHE A 137 -9.86 8.81 -1.79
N TYR A 138 -11.19 8.80 -1.90
CA TYR A 138 -12.01 8.10 -0.91
C TYR A 138 -11.98 6.58 -1.15
N LEU A 139 -12.38 5.81 -0.15
CA LEU A 139 -12.48 4.35 -0.24
C LEU A 139 -13.93 3.90 -0.47
N TRP A 140 -14.11 2.73 -1.08
CA TRP A 140 -15.42 2.09 -1.28
C TRP A 140 -15.82 1.17 -0.11
N PHE A 141 -15.10 1.27 1.01
CA PHE A 141 -15.31 0.53 2.26
C PHE A 141 -14.82 1.38 3.44
N ASP A 142 -15.17 0.96 4.66
CA ASP A 142 -14.61 1.52 5.89
C ASP A 142 -13.28 0.82 6.22
N PRO A 143 -12.12 1.49 6.07
CA PRO A 143 -10.80 0.87 6.30
C PRO A 143 -10.47 0.63 7.78
N THR A 144 -11.33 1.06 8.69
CA THR A 144 -11.18 0.86 10.14
C THR A 144 -11.89 -0.40 10.63
N ALA A 145 -12.86 -0.90 9.86
CA ALA A 145 -13.72 -2.02 10.23
C ALA A 145 -13.02 -3.38 10.07
N ASP A 146 -12.26 -3.56 8.98
CA ASP A 146 -11.51 -4.80 8.71
C ASP A 146 -10.17 -4.50 8.02
N PHE A 147 -9.34 -5.53 7.89
CA PHE A 147 -8.09 -5.47 7.16
C PHE A 147 -8.33 -5.51 5.64
N HIS A 148 -7.72 -4.56 4.94
CA HIS A 148 -7.70 -4.51 3.48
C HIS A 148 -6.27 -4.61 2.97
N THR A 149 -6.09 -5.13 1.76
CA THR A 149 -4.78 -5.35 1.17
C THR A 149 -4.36 -4.13 0.36
N TYR A 150 -3.21 -3.56 0.71
CA TYR A 150 -2.58 -2.45 0.00
C TYR A 150 -1.30 -2.96 -0.63
N SER A 151 -1.18 -2.79 -1.95
CA SER A 151 -0.10 -3.40 -2.72
C SER A 151 0.66 -2.39 -3.55
N PHE A 152 1.98 -2.56 -3.58
CA PHE A 152 2.86 -2.00 -4.60
C PHE A 152 3.17 -3.07 -5.64
N LEU A 153 3.03 -2.74 -6.92
CA LEU A 153 3.71 -3.41 -8.02
C LEU A 153 4.69 -2.41 -8.61
N TRP A 154 5.97 -2.62 -8.40
CA TRP A 154 7.03 -1.78 -8.92
C TRP A 154 7.99 -2.62 -9.74
N ASN A 155 8.02 -2.40 -11.05
CA ASN A 155 8.93 -3.07 -11.97
C ASN A 155 9.58 -2.07 -12.94
N SER A 156 10.32 -2.53 -13.95
CA SER A 156 11.01 -1.63 -14.88
C SER A 156 10.07 -0.85 -15.82
N ALA A 157 8.83 -1.31 -15.99
CA ALA A 157 7.85 -0.71 -16.90
C ALA A 157 6.92 0.28 -16.21
N HIS A 158 6.51 0.02 -14.96
CA HIS A 158 5.62 0.90 -14.22
C HIS A 158 5.58 0.64 -12.71
N VAL A 159 5.07 1.64 -11.99
CA VAL A 159 4.58 1.52 -10.62
C VAL A 159 3.05 1.48 -10.67
N VAL A 160 2.44 0.50 -10.00
CA VAL A 160 1.00 0.43 -9.80
C VAL A 160 0.69 0.24 -8.32
N LEU A 161 -0.25 1.04 -7.83
CA LEU A 161 -0.77 0.96 -6.47
C LEU A 161 -2.14 0.28 -6.52
N TYR A 162 -2.34 -0.73 -5.69
CA TYR A 162 -3.60 -1.46 -5.60
C TYR A 162 -4.21 -1.39 -4.21
N ILE A 163 -5.53 -1.47 -4.17
CA ILE A 163 -6.32 -1.71 -2.97
C ILE A 163 -7.24 -2.91 -3.26
N ASP A 164 -7.08 -4.00 -2.50
CA ASP A 164 -7.77 -5.28 -2.69
C ASP A 164 -7.71 -5.79 -4.15
N GLY A 165 -6.52 -5.69 -4.75
CA GLY A 165 -6.29 -6.10 -6.14
C GLY A 165 -6.88 -5.17 -7.20
N ARG A 166 -7.49 -4.04 -6.83
CA ARG A 166 -7.97 -3.01 -7.77
C ARG A 166 -6.91 -1.93 -7.95
N PRO A 167 -6.40 -1.67 -9.16
CA PRO A 167 -5.45 -0.60 -9.38
C PRO A 167 -6.14 0.76 -9.16
N ILE A 168 -5.51 1.62 -8.37
CA ILE A 168 -6.00 2.98 -8.11
C ILE A 168 -5.15 4.04 -8.82
N ARG A 169 -3.88 3.72 -9.07
CA ARG A 169 -2.89 4.60 -9.69
C ARG A 169 -1.86 3.78 -10.47
N GLU A 170 -1.47 4.30 -11.63
CA GLU A 170 -0.34 3.79 -12.42
C GLU A 170 0.59 4.97 -12.76
N LEU A 171 1.89 4.79 -12.52
CA LEU A 171 2.96 5.65 -13.03
C LEU A 171 3.80 4.82 -14.01
N LYS A 172 3.70 5.14 -15.29
CA LYS A 172 4.49 4.47 -16.33
C LYS A 172 5.93 4.97 -16.34
N ASN A 173 6.87 4.08 -16.63
CA ASN A 173 8.22 4.48 -16.98
C ASN A 173 8.22 5.09 -18.39
N ILE A 174 8.38 6.41 -18.44
CA ILE A 174 8.52 7.19 -19.68
C ILE A 174 9.84 7.97 -19.67
N GLU A 175 10.91 7.37 -19.15
CA GLU A 175 12.24 8.00 -19.16
C GLU A 175 12.74 8.37 -20.56
N SER A 176 12.26 7.67 -21.61
CA SER A 176 12.53 8.04 -23.01
C SER A 176 12.01 9.43 -23.38
N GLU A 177 11.02 9.93 -22.64
CA GLU A 177 10.43 11.27 -22.77
C GLU A 177 11.04 12.26 -21.77
N GLY A 178 12.04 11.84 -20.99
CA GLY A 178 12.77 12.71 -20.05
C GLY A 178 12.18 12.82 -18.64
N VAL A 179 11.17 12.01 -18.28
CA VAL A 179 10.66 11.96 -16.90
C VAL A 179 11.41 10.88 -16.11
N PRO A 180 12.09 11.22 -15.00
CA PRO A 180 12.77 10.23 -14.16
C PRO A 180 11.84 9.15 -13.61
N TYR A 181 12.39 7.96 -13.40
CA TYR A 181 11.66 6.81 -12.87
C TYR A 181 12.52 6.07 -11.82
N PRO A 182 11.93 5.52 -10.73
CA PRO A 182 12.69 4.83 -9.70
C PRO A 182 13.19 3.47 -10.21
N LYS A 183 14.36 3.45 -10.86
CA LYS A 183 14.97 2.22 -11.42
C LYS A 183 16.37 1.89 -10.94
N LYS A 184 17.01 2.81 -10.21
CA LYS A 184 18.43 2.69 -9.82
C LYS A 184 18.64 2.54 -8.33
N GLN A 185 17.70 3.03 -7.52
CA GLN A 185 17.84 3.09 -6.08
C GLN A 185 17.00 1.99 -5.46
N PRO A 186 17.63 1.00 -4.81
CA PRO A 186 16.88 0.00 -4.08
C PRO A 186 16.12 0.67 -2.92
N MET A 187 14.92 0.21 -2.61
CA MET A 187 14.04 0.79 -1.59
C MET A 187 13.70 -0.24 -0.52
N ARG A 188 13.61 0.21 0.73
CA ARG A 188 12.97 -0.57 1.79
C ARG A 188 11.50 -0.20 1.85
N LEU A 189 10.69 -1.13 2.34
CA LEU A 189 9.35 -0.80 2.80
C LEU A 189 9.45 -0.16 4.18
N TYR A 190 8.68 0.89 4.40
CA TYR A 190 8.48 1.55 5.66
C TYR A 190 6.99 1.65 5.98
N SER A 191 6.67 1.73 7.26
CA SER A 191 5.38 2.20 7.71
C SER A 191 5.51 2.92 9.03
N SER A 192 4.68 3.94 9.23
CA SER A 192 4.69 4.77 10.42
C SER A 192 3.29 5.29 10.74
N ILE A 193 3.08 5.70 11.99
CA ILE A 193 1.93 6.51 12.39
C ILE A 193 2.43 7.76 13.11
N TRP A 194 1.95 8.93 12.68
CA TRP A 194 2.43 10.22 13.18
C TRP A 194 1.36 11.30 13.08
N ASN A 195 1.60 12.42 13.77
CA ASN A 195 0.73 13.59 13.76
C ASN A 195 1.12 14.57 12.65
N ALA A 196 0.14 14.95 11.84
CA ALA A 196 0.29 15.80 10.66
C ALA A 196 -0.75 16.93 10.68
N ASP A 197 -0.93 17.54 11.85
CA ASP A 197 -1.97 18.54 12.15
C ASP A 197 -2.01 19.70 11.15
N ASP A 198 -0.88 20.03 10.53
CA ASP A 198 -0.76 21.16 9.60
C ASP A 198 -1.40 20.91 8.24
N TRP A 199 -1.73 19.66 7.89
CA TRP A 199 -2.25 19.37 6.54
C TRP A 199 -3.20 18.17 6.43
N ALA A 200 -3.12 17.16 7.31
CA ALA A 200 -3.77 15.87 7.08
C ALA A 200 -5.30 15.94 6.98
N THR A 201 -5.97 16.56 7.94
CA THR A 201 -7.44 16.57 7.98
C THR A 201 -7.99 17.92 7.57
N ARG A 202 -8.76 17.92 6.49
CA ARG A 202 -9.34 19.13 5.87
C ARG A 202 -8.28 20.21 5.60
N GLY A 203 -7.14 19.81 5.05
CA GLY A 203 -6.02 20.73 4.77
C GLY A 203 -5.41 21.35 6.03
N GLY A 204 -5.46 20.64 7.17
CA GLY A 204 -4.90 21.07 8.45
C GLY A 204 -5.83 21.91 9.33
N VAL A 205 -7.07 22.13 8.91
CA VAL A 205 -8.06 22.87 9.72
C VAL A 205 -8.47 22.11 10.98
N VAL A 206 -8.55 20.78 10.89
CA VAL A 206 -8.94 19.92 12.03
C VAL A 206 -7.69 19.31 12.63
N LYS A 207 -7.50 19.52 13.94
CA LYS A 207 -6.34 19.09 14.72
C LYS A 207 -6.61 17.79 15.46
N THR A 208 -5.54 17.12 15.88
CA THR A 208 -5.60 15.88 16.66
C THR A 208 -6.18 16.13 18.05
N ASP A 209 -7.26 15.43 18.37
CA ASP A 209 -7.79 15.38 19.73
C ASP A 209 -7.03 14.32 20.54
N TRP A 210 -5.96 14.74 21.21
CA TRP A 210 -5.11 13.87 22.01
C TRP A 210 -5.83 13.17 23.17
N THR A 211 -7.05 13.57 23.55
CA THR A 211 -7.87 12.82 24.52
C THR A 211 -8.36 11.48 23.98
N LYS A 212 -8.24 11.26 22.66
CA LYS A 212 -8.59 10.01 21.97
C LYS A 212 -7.39 9.07 21.78
N ALA A 213 -6.19 9.49 22.19
CA ALA A 213 -5.02 8.63 22.15
C ALA A 213 -5.18 7.42 23.12
N PRO A 214 -4.54 6.27 22.82
CA PRO A 214 -3.67 6.03 21.67
C PRO A 214 -4.45 5.79 20.37
N PHE A 215 -3.93 6.34 19.27
CA PHE A 215 -4.39 6.01 17.92
C PHE A 215 -3.60 4.79 17.44
N THR A 216 -4.26 3.70 17.04
CA THR A 216 -3.56 2.46 16.67
C THR A 216 -3.96 1.96 15.29
N ALA A 217 -2.96 1.80 14.42
CA ALA A 217 -3.08 1.11 13.15
C ALA A 217 -2.52 -0.31 13.27
N SER A 218 -3.10 -1.27 12.53
CA SER A 218 -2.74 -2.68 12.59
C SER A 218 -2.31 -3.20 11.23
N PHE A 219 -1.29 -4.06 11.22
CA PHE A 219 -0.63 -4.58 10.03
C PHE A 219 -0.46 -6.09 10.14
N ARG A 220 -0.71 -6.82 9.06
CA ARG A 220 -0.49 -8.28 9.03
C ARG A 220 -0.23 -8.77 7.61
N ASN A 221 0.16 -10.03 7.51
CA ASN A 221 0.22 -10.76 6.24
C ASN A 221 1.12 -10.04 5.21
N PHE A 222 2.28 -9.55 5.66
CA PHE A 222 3.31 -9.00 4.78
C PHE A 222 3.77 -10.07 3.80
N LYS A 223 3.79 -9.71 2.51
CA LYS A 223 4.28 -10.57 1.44
C LYS A 223 5.05 -9.74 0.45
N ALA A 224 6.36 -9.96 0.37
CA ALA A 224 7.21 -9.35 -0.63
C ALA A 224 7.73 -10.42 -1.60
N ASN A 225 7.38 -10.28 -2.88
CA ASN A 225 8.06 -10.95 -3.98
C ASN A 225 8.84 -9.88 -4.74
N GLY A 226 10.15 -9.81 -4.49
CA GLY A 226 10.98 -8.72 -5.00
C GLY A 226 12.42 -9.14 -5.22
N CYS A 227 13.12 -8.33 -5.99
CA CYS A 227 14.54 -8.52 -6.23
C CYS A 227 15.30 -7.94 -5.04
N VAL A 228 15.62 -8.80 -4.06
CA VAL A 228 16.39 -8.40 -2.88
C VAL A 228 17.74 -7.88 -3.33
N TRP A 229 18.05 -6.67 -2.90
CA TRP A 229 19.33 -6.02 -3.18
C TRP A 229 20.28 -6.21 -2.01
N SER A 230 21.40 -6.87 -2.25
CA SER A 230 22.44 -7.11 -1.25
C SER A 230 23.81 -7.21 -1.93
N ASN A 231 24.88 -6.84 -1.23
CA ASN A 231 26.26 -6.93 -1.76
C ASN A 231 26.44 -6.30 -3.16
N ASN A 232 25.80 -5.15 -3.42
CA ASN A 232 25.76 -4.46 -4.72
C ASN A 232 25.22 -5.28 -5.89
N GLY A 233 24.41 -6.30 -5.61
CA GLY A 233 23.78 -7.16 -6.62
C GLY A 233 22.29 -7.36 -6.35
N SER A 234 21.57 -7.68 -7.43
CA SER A 234 20.16 -8.06 -7.39
C SER A 234 20.02 -9.57 -7.25
N SER A 235 19.08 -10.05 -6.44
CA SER A 235 18.72 -11.47 -6.38
C SER A 235 17.93 -11.96 -7.60
N CYS A 236 17.42 -11.04 -8.43
CA CYS A 236 16.69 -11.40 -9.65
C CYS A 236 17.65 -11.73 -10.79
N ASN A 237 17.59 -12.97 -11.26
CA ASN A 237 18.24 -13.41 -12.49
C ASN A 237 17.24 -13.40 -13.64
N SER A 238 17.72 -13.07 -14.85
CA SER A 238 16.92 -12.99 -16.08
C SER A 238 16.19 -14.29 -16.49
N ASN A 239 16.53 -15.43 -15.87
CA ASN A 239 16.05 -16.76 -16.26
C ASN A 239 15.07 -17.43 -15.27
N SER A 240 14.60 -16.75 -14.22
CA SER A 240 13.68 -17.40 -13.28
C SER A 240 12.23 -17.25 -13.73
N SER A 241 11.57 -18.37 -14.02
CA SER A 241 10.13 -18.46 -14.35
C SER A 241 9.18 -17.99 -13.24
N ASN A 242 9.70 -17.71 -12.04
CA ASN A 242 8.92 -17.34 -10.85
C ASN A 242 8.69 -15.82 -10.69
N ASN A 243 9.19 -14.99 -11.62
CA ASN A 243 9.12 -13.52 -11.54
C ASN A 243 8.14 -12.90 -12.54
N ALA A 244 6.96 -13.51 -12.74
CA ALA A 244 5.94 -12.97 -13.65
C ALA A 244 5.54 -11.51 -13.33
N TRP A 245 5.65 -11.10 -12.07
CA TRP A 245 5.39 -9.73 -11.61
C TRP A 245 6.40 -8.70 -12.20
N LEU A 246 7.62 -9.13 -12.53
CA LEU A 246 8.69 -8.25 -13.03
C LEU A 246 8.39 -7.68 -14.43
N SER A 247 7.59 -8.41 -15.22
CA SER A 247 7.11 -7.98 -16.53
C SER A 247 5.59 -7.77 -16.57
N GLN A 248 4.92 -7.86 -15.41
CA GLN A 248 3.48 -7.65 -15.32
C GLN A 248 3.12 -6.24 -15.79
N GLN A 249 2.08 -6.17 -16.62
CA GLN A 249 1.44 -4.92 -17.03
C GLN A 249 -0.05 -4.95 -16.67
N LEU A 250 -0.71 -3.79 -16.71
CA LEU A 250 -2.16 -3.74 -16.56
C LEU A 250 -2.83 -4.28 -17.82
N ASP A 251 -3.54 -5.40 -17.67
CA ASP A 251 -4.45 -5.88 -18.71
C ASP A 251 -5.63 -4.91 -18.93
N PHE A 252 -6.39 -5.14 -20.00
CA PHE A 252 -7.53 -4.29 -20.37
C PHE A 252 -8.61 -4.18 -19.30
N THR A 253 -8.83 -5.25 -18.52
CA THR A 253 -9.81 -5.25 -17.42
C THR A 253 -9.33 -4.34 -16.29
N ASN A 254 -8.07 -4.48 -15.89
CA ASN A 254 -7.46 -3.66 -14.85
C ASN A 254 -7.34 -2.19 -15.27
N GLN A 255 -7.08 -1.89 -16.54
CA GLN A 255 -7.14 -0.52 -17.06
C GLN A 255 -8.54 0.09 -16.96
N LYS A 256 -9.60 -0.70 -17.20
CA LYS A 256 -10.99 -0.25 -17.00
C LYS A 256 -11.31 -0.01 -15.53
N ILE A 257 -10.84 -0.88 -14.63
CA ILE A 257 -11.01 -0.72 -13.18
C ILE A 257 -10.30 0.56 -12.72
N LEU A 258 -9.05 0.78 -13.14
CA LEU A 258 -8.30 2.00 -12.82
C LEU A 258 -9.08 3.26 -13.20
N LYS A 259 -9.56 3.33 -14.45
CA LYS A 259 -10.37 4.47 -14.92
C LYS A 259 -11.66 4.63 -14.13
N TRP A 260 -12.31 3.54 -13.76
CA TRP A 260 -13.53 3.58 -12.94
C TRP A 260 -13.26 4.08 -11.52
N VAL A 261 -12.19 3.60 -10.87
CA VAL A 261 -11.76 4.06 -9.54
C VAL A 261 -11.46 5.55 -9.59
N GLN A 262 -10.64 5.99 -10.53
CA GLN A 262 -10.29 7.40 -10.70
C GLN A 262 -11.52 8.28 -10.94
N LYS A 263 -12.47 7.82 -11.76
CA LYS A 263 -13.71 8.56 -12.03
C LYS A 263 -14.63 8.68 -10.81
N LYS A 264 -14.66 7.65 -9.95
CA LYS A 264 -15.65 7.53 -8.87
C LYS A 264 -15.15 7.98 -7.50
N TYR A 265 -13.87 7.82 -7.23
CA TYR A 265 -13.32 7.96 -5.88
C TYR A 265 -12.19 8.97 -5.77
N MET A 266 -11.56 9.38 -6.88
CA MET A 266 -10.48 10.37 -6.84
C MET A 266 -11.05 11.76 -6.53
N ILE A 267 -10.46 12.42 -5.55
CA ILE A 267 -10.88 13.75 -5.08
C ILE A 267 -9.84 14.83 -5.36
N TYR A 268 -8.59 14.44 -5.58
CA TYR A 268 -7.51 15.34 -5.99
C TYR A 268 -6.55 14.62 -6.94
N ASN A 269 -6.07 15.35 -7.93
CA ASN A 269 -5.08 14.84 -8.90
C ASN A 269 -4.16 15.98 -9.36
N TYR A 270 -2.87 15.87 -9.02
CA TYR A 270 -1.86 16.84 -9.41
C TYR A 270 -1.81 17.09 -10.93
N CYS A 271 -2.10 16.08 -11.75
CA CYS A 271 -2.14 16.19 -13.22
C CYS A 271 -3.25 17.10 -13.75
N THR A 272 -4.16 17.56 -12.90
CA THR A 272 -5.25 18.49 -13.27
C THR A 272 -5.21 19.79 -12.46
N ASP A 273 -4.25 19.95 -11.56
CA ASP A 273 -4.13 21.14 -10.72
C ASP A 273 -3.32 22.25 -11.40
N ILE A 274 -3.98 22.98 -12.28
CA ILE A 274 -3.41 24.15 -12.97
C ILE A 274 -3.06 25.30 -12.02
N LYS A 275 -3.63 25.34 -10.81
CA LYS A 275 -3.33 26.40 -9.83
C LYS A 275 -1.97 26.15 -9.19
N ARG A 276 -1.67 24.88 -8.88
CA ARG A 276 -0.36 24.48 -8.38
C ARG A 276 0.71 24.50 -9.46
N PHE A 277 0.35 24.18 -10.71
CA PHE A 277 1.27 24.17 -11.85
C PHE A 277 0.95 25.25 -12.89
N PRO A 278 1.06 26.55 -12.55
CA PRO A 278 0.68 27.64 -13.46
C PRO A 278 1.60 27.75 -14.68
N GLN A 279 2.81 27.17 -14.62
CA GLN A 279 3.78 27.16 -15.72
C GLN A 279 3.65 25.94 -16.65
N GLY A 280 2.62 25.12 -16.47
CA GLY A 280 2.39 23.90 -17.24
C GLY A 280 2.41 22.66 -16.36
N LEU A 281 1.51 21.72 -16.68
CA LEU A 281 1.38 20.46 -15.97
C LEU A 281 2.65 19.59 -16.16
N PRO A 282 2.96 18.70 -15.20
CA PRO A 282 4.07 17.76 -15.34
C PRO A 282 4.00 16.95 -16.63
N LEU A 283 5.17 16.63 -17.20
CA LEU A 283 5.27 16.03 -18.52
C LEU A 283 4.57 14.66 -18.59
N GLU A 284 4.68 13.87 -17.53
CA GLU A 284 3.99 12.58 -17.38
C GLU A 284 2.47 12.67 -17.43
N CYS A 285 1.90 13.85 -17.19
CA CYS A 285 0.46 14.09 -17.27
C CYS A 285 -0.01 14.45 -18.69
N THR A 286 0.90 14.88 -19.56
CA THR A 286 0.57 15.45 -20.88
C THR A 286 1.04 14.59 -22.03
N VAL A 287 2.07 13.76 -21.83
CA VAL A 287 2.55 12.81 -22.83
C VAL A 287 1.47 11.77 -23.14
N ARG A 288 1.03 11.74 -24.40
CA ARG A 288 0.22 10.63 -24.91
C ARG A 288 1.14 9.44 -25.19
N THR A 289 1.26 8.53 -24.23
CA THR A 289 1.92 7.24 -24.50
C THR A 289 1.20 6.57 -25.67
N LYS A 290 1.91 6.31 -26.77
CA LYS A 290 1.40 5.46 -27.86
C LYS A 290 1.23 4.06 -27.26
N SER A 291 -0.03 3.64 -27.12
CA SER A 291 -0.39 2.27 -26.73
C SER A 291 -0.13 1.30 -27.86
#